data_AF-G7WQ56-F1
#
_entry.id   AF-G7WQ56-F1
#
_cell.length_a   1.000
_cell.length_b   1.000
_cell.length_c   1.000
_cell.angle_alpha   90.00
_cell.angle_beta   90.00
_cell.angle_gamma   90.00
#
_symmetry.space_group_name_H-M   'P 1'
#
loop_
_entity.id
_entity.type
_entity.pdbx_description
1 polymer ?
#
loop_
_entity_poly.entity_id
_entity_poly.type
_entity_poly.pdbx_seq_one_letter_code
_entity_poly.pdbx_strand_id
1 'polypeptide(L)'
;MYGGMGFETDTFLEITLQLPEWHEVDLGPRRLDLIIREGGILDCHIRNLQRGRYGPGRAEFLEKVLLPRLEEKCSRLLEGVAPEWRGLRRGEVGEAFNRARARIKCLRFMELYRCLEAGTPEMLEDLRDLVGFETVTPPGREYPEIVDHLIPIFRDLGFEAEKVVVPPEVLAGRGEEAIGERSNLWARLDVGAEETMVIYTHLDVVPAGEGWSKDPFALDIRDGRIYGRGVADSKGAVAALIAALRAIEATGRPQRNLLVLLTTDEEGGGYSGLCYFADEGLVKGDVMLCMDSFSDDVIIGSNGIITWEATVRGKAAHSGASFLGENAIEKALPVIEALLDLKGRVEARRSTLRASSELEEHGVDFVRPMLNVTVIRGGIKENIVPDRCVLRGDRRVIPEERMEEAAAELEREMAALPVDLEWRSWMGYPPMRIDPDHPWVAEVRRALEGASGRSPRLAGAQYSLDQAYVAEVTGIPTCVYGVGRQTDSNPHGPDENVTLEDLSIYARFLAALISGWGAGAEEGGVDKERGERKEGSD
;
A
#
# COMPACT_ATOMS: atom_id res chain seq x y z
N MET A 1 6.30 -22.88 22.53
CA MET A 1 5.82 -24.08 21.81
C MET A 1 5.03 -23.58 20.61
N TYR A 2 5.67 -23.53 19.45
CA TYR A 2 5.07 -23.05 18.21
C TYR A 2 4.03 -24.05 17.72
N GLY A 3 2.75 -23.66 17.73
CA GLY A 3 1.70 -24.35 17.02
C GLY A 3 1.86 -24.08 15.52
N GLY A 4 2.74 -24.84 14.87
CA GLY A 4 2.89 -24.78 13.43
C GLY A 4 1.56 -25.14 12.76
N MET A 5 1.06 -24.27 11.89
CA MET A 5 0.26 -24.74 10.76
C MET A 5 1.21 -25.55 9.88
N GLY A 6 1.36 -26.84 10.19
CA GLY A 6 2.01 -27.78 9.32
C GLY A 6 1.16 -27.90 8.07
N PHE A 7 1.54 -27.22 6.99
CA PHE A 7 1.11 -27.60 5.65
C PHE A 7 1.84 -28.89 5.26
N GLU A 8 1.51 -29.99 5.95
CA GLU A 8 1.82 -31.34 5.52
C GLU A 8 0.90 -31.68 4.36
N THR A 9 1.22 -31.20 3.16
CA THR A 9 0.65 -31.79 1.95
C THR A 9 1.79 -32.17 1.03
N ASP A 10 2.01 -33.48 0.90
CA ASP A 10 2.64 -34.01 -0.29
C ASP A 10 1.88 -33.43 -1.49
N THR A 11 2.51 -32.50 -2.21
CA THR A 11 1.85 -31.81 -3.33
C THR A 11 1.88 -32.74 -4.54
N PHE A 12 0.92 -33.66 -4.61
CA PHE A 12 0.70 -34.50 -5.78
C PHE A 12 0.02 -33.69 -6.89
N LEU A 13 0.49 -33.89 -8.12
CA LEU A 13 -0.21 -33.46 -9.33
C LEU A 13 -1.02 -34.65 -9.83
N GLU A 14 -2.26 -34.79 -9.35
CA GLU A 14 -3.16 -35.85 -9.80
C GLU A 14 -3.86 -35.41 -11.08
N ILE A 15 -3.59 -36.12 -12.17
CA ILE A 15 -4.31 -35.99 -13.45
C ILE A 15 -4.98 -37.34 -13.67
N THR A 16 -6.31 -37.36 -13.58
CA THR A 16 -7.19 -38.53 -13.68
C THR A 16 -7.83 -38.60 -15.08
N LEU A 17 -7.50 -39.58 -15.95
CA LEU A 17 -8.10 -39.68 -17.31
C LEU A 17 -8.63 -41.07 -17.67
N GLN A 18 -9.83 -41.17 -18.25
CA GLN A 18 -10.34 -42.44 -18.77
C GLN A 18 -9.85 -42.81 -20.18
N LEU A 19 -8.76 -43.61 -20.25
CA LEU A 19 -8.20 -44.15 -21.50
C LEU A 19 -8.47 -45.66 -21.66
N PRO A 20 -8.71 -46.15 -22.88
CA PRO A 20 -9.07 -47.55 -23.13
C PRO A 20 -7.91 -48.55 -23.06
N GLU A 21 -6.65 -48.12 -23.15
CA GLU A 21 -5.45 -49.00 -23.19
C GLU A 21 -4.26 -48.44 -22.38
N TRP A 22 -3.28 -49.30 -22.07
CA TRP A 22 -2.07 -48.98 -21.31
C TRP A 22 -1.01 -48.25 -22.14
N HIS A 23 -0.39 -47.18 -21.61
CA HIS A 23 0.66 -46.42 -22.30
C HIS A 23 1.81 -45.98 -21.39
N GLU A 24 3.04 -46.44 -21.63
CA GLU A 24 4.23 -45.96 -20.91
C GLU A 24 4.70 -44.58 -21.45
N VAL A 25 5.10 -43.68 -20.55
CA VAL A 25 5.54 -42.32 -20.91
C VAL A 25 6.92 -42.02 -20.37
N ASP A 26 7.94 -42.15 -21.24
CA ASP A 26 9.27 -41.65 -20.98
C ASP A 26 9.31 -40.12 -21.19
N LEU A 27 9.77 -39.39 -20.16
CA LEU A 27 9.87 -37.93 -20.14
C LEU A 27 11.33 -37.43 -20.09
N GLY A 28 12.31 -38.33 -20.25
CA GLY A 28 13.73 -37.99 -20.33
C GLY A 28 14.51 -38.16 -19.01
N PRO A 29 15.67 -37.49 -18.86
CA PRO A 29 16.74 -37.90 -17.93
C PRO A 29 16.44 -37.71 -16.43
N ARG A 30 15.32 -37.08 -16.07
CA ARG A 30 14.83 -37.04 -14.68
C ARG A 30 13.70 -38.08 -14.58
N ARG A 31 14.02 -39.24 -13.99
CA ARG A 31 13.11 -40.38 -13.82
C ARG A 31 11.79 -39.92 -13.18
N LEU A 32 10.72 -39.87 -13.97
CA LEU A 32 9.36 -39.65 -13.51
C LEU A 32 8.63 -40.98 -13.71
N ASP A 33 8.38 -41.72 -12.62
CA ASP A 33 7.72 -43.03 -12.71
C ASP A 33 6.20 -42.81 -12.76
N LEU A 34 5.58 -42.87 -13.94
CA LEU A 34 4.12 -42.84 -14.07
C LEU A 34 3.52 -44.22 -13.77
N ILE A 35 2.39 -44.27 -13.06
CA ILE A 35 1.68 -45.51 -12.75
C ILE A 35 0.25 -45.42 -13.24
N ILE A 36 -0.06 -46.13 -14.31
CA ILE A 36 -1.41 -46.27 -14.83
C ILE A 36 -2.10 -47.40 -14.06
N ARG A 37 -3.38 -47.21 -13.67
CA ARG A 37 -4.20 -48.28 -13.07
C ARG A 37 -5.30 -48.71 -14.04
N GLU A 38 -5.65 -49.98 -13.96
CA GLU A 38 -6.64 -50.64 -14.81
C GLU A 38 -8.05 -50.08 -14.59
N GLY A 39 -8.82 -49.87 -15.67
CA GLY A 39 -10.16 -49.25 -15.64
C GLY A 39 -10.28 -47.89 -16.33
N GLY A 40 -9.24 -47.49 -17.07
CA GLY A 40 -9.17 -46.18 -17.69
C GLY A 40 -9.04 -45.11 -16.62
N ILE A 41 -7.96 -45.06 -15.87
CA ILE A 41 -7.62 -43.86 -15.12
C ILE A 41 -6.11 -43.68 -15.35
N LEU A 42 -5.71 -42.73 -16.21
CA LEU A 42 -4.38 -42.14 -16.14
C LEU A 42 -4.35 -41.55 -14.74
N ASP A 43 -3.52 -42.09 -13.86
CA ASP A 43 -3.32 -41.57 -12.51
C ASP A 43 -1.85 -41.17 -12.43
N CYS A 44 -1.55 -39.90 -12.70
CA CYS A 44 -0.15 -39.45 -12.75
C CYS A 44 0.44 -39.32 -11.33
N HIS A 45 0.91 -40.42 -10.76
CA HIS A 45 1.72 -40.35 -9.53
C HIS A 45 3.16 -39.95 -9.85
N ILE A 46 3.54 -38.70 -9.59
CA ILE A 46 4.95 -38.33 -9.57
C ILE A 46 5.60 -38.96 -8.32
N ARG A 47 6.09 -40.20 -8.42
CA ARG A 47 6.93 -40.79 -7.35
C ARG A 47 8.29 -40.08 -7.35
N ASN A 48 8.77 -39.75 -6.14
CA ASN A 48 9.90 -38.85 -5.83
C ASN A 48 9.58 -37.37 -5.63
N LEU A 49 8.35 -37.01 -5.23
CA LEU A 49 8.10 -35.72 -4.56
C LEU A 49 8.52 -35.77 -3.08
N GLN A 50 9.72 -36.29 -2.77
CA GLN A 50 10.20 -36.31 -1.38
C GLN A 50 10.42 -34.88 -0.86
N ARG A 51 10.01 -34.66 0.40
CA ARG A 51 10.30 -33.45 1.20
C ARG A 51 11.73 -32.96 0.97
N GLY A 52 11.89 -31.66 0.71
CA GLY A 52 13.18 -30.96 0.77
C GLY A 52 14.17 -31.19 -0.39
N ARG A 53 13.83 -31.94 -1.45
CA ARG A 53 14.76 -32.15 -2.59
C ARG A 53 14.56 -31.24 -3.81
N TYR A 54 13.49 -30.44 -3.85
CA TYR A 54 13.26 -29.51 -4.93
C TYR A 54 13.30 -28.10 -4.36
N GLY A 55 14.34 -27.34 -4.73
CA GLY A 55 14.48 -25.93 -4.40
C GLY A 55 13.56 -25.04 -5.25
N PRO A 56 13.82 -23.72 -5.25
CA PRO A 56 13.10 -22.76 -6.08
C PRO A 56 13.02 -23.16 -7.56
N GLY A 57 11.93 -22.81 -8.25
CA GLY A 57 11.74 -23.07 -9.69
C GLY A 57 11.06 -24.40 -10.04
N ARG A 58 10.55 -25.15 -9.06
CA ARG A 58 9.83 -26.40 -9.32
C ARG A 58 8.43 -26.16 -9.88
N ALA A 59 7.70 -25.17 -9.37
CA ALA A 59 6.41 -24.80 -9.96
C ALA A 59 6.56 -24.37 -11.43
N GLU A 60 7.62 -23.62 -11.73
CA GLU A 60 7.97 -23.22 -13.10
C GLU A 60 8.30 -24.42 -14.00
N PHE A 61 9.09 -25.38 -13.53
CA PHE A 61 9.36 -26.60 -14.29
C PHE A 61 8.08 -27.38 -14.61
N LEU A 62 7.17 -27.52 -13.63
CA LEU A 62 5.89 -28.18 -13.85
C LEU A 62 5.06 -27.44 -14.90
N GLU A 63 4.96 -26.11 -14.80
CA GLU A 63 4.15 -25.28 -15.70
C GLU A 63 4.71 -25.20 -17.12
N LYS A 64 6.00 -24.91 -17.27
CA LYS A 64 6.61 -24.60 -18.58
C LYS A 64 7.13 -25.82 -19.33
N VAL A 65 7.43 -26.90 -18.61
CA VAL A 65 8.08 -28.09 -19.21
C VAL A 65 7.19 -29.32 -19.12
N LEU A 66 6.74 -29.68 -17.91
CA LEU A 66 6.03 -30.95 -17.73
C LEU A 66 4.61 -30.90 -18.29
N LEU A 67 3.84 -29.88 -17.92
CA LEU A 67 2.42 -29.80 -18.25
C LEU A 67 2.15 -29.74 -19.77
N PRO A 68 2.87 -28.92 -20.57
CA PRO A 68 2.66 -28.87 -22.02
C PRO A 68 2.97 -30.21 -22.71
N ARG A 69 4.03 -30.91 -22.25
CA ARG A 69 4.40 -32.23 -22.76
C ARG A 69 3.34 -33.29 -22.45
N LEU A 70 2.78 -33.25 -21.24
CA LEU A 70 1.69 -34.15 -20.85
C LEU A 70 0.42 -33.86 -21.66
N GLU A 71 0.08 -32.59 -21.87
CA GLU A 71 -1.12 -32.16 -22.62
C GLU A 71 -1.04 -32.58 -24.10
N GLU A 72 0.12 -32.40 -24.74
CA GLU A 72 0.39 -32.85 -26.10
C GLU A 72 0.29 -34.38 -26.23
N LYS A 73 0.81 -35.12 -25.24
CA LYS A 73 0.75 -36.59 -25.25
C LYS A 73 -0.67 -37.10 -25.04
N CYS A 74 -1.43 -36.52 -24.11
CA CYS A 74 -2.83 -36.87 -23.90
C CYS A 74 -3.66 -36.58 -25.16
N SER A 75 -3.43 -35.43 -25.80
CA SER A 75 -4.11 -35.08 -27.06
C SER A 75 -3.88 -36.11 -28.17
N ARG A 76 -2.64 -36.59 -28.33
CA ARG A 76 -2.32 -37.67 -29.29
C ARG A 76 -3.00 -38.99 -28.96
N LEU A 77 -3.09 -39.35 -27.68
CA LEU A 77 -3.77 -40.58 -27.26
C LEU A 77 -5.28 -40.53 -27.57
N LEU A 78 -5.91 -39.35 -27.49
CA LEU A 78 -7.32 -39.17 -27.84
C LEU A 78 -7.62 -39.38 -29.33
N GLU A 79 -6.63 -39.23 -30.22
CA GLU A 79 -6.83 -39.49 -31.67
C GLU A 79 -7.16 -40.96 -31.93
N GLY A 80 -6.65 -41.87 -31.10
CA GLY A 80 -6.94 -43.31 -31.15
C GLY A 80 -8.31 -43.71 -30.57
N VAL A 81 -9.02 -42.79 -29.91
CA VAL A 81 -10.34 -43.06 -29.31
C VAL A 81 -11.42 -43.03 -30.39
N ALA A 82 -12.46 -43.86 -30.26
CA ALA A 82 -13.58 -43.90 -31.20
C ALA A 82 -14.28 -42.52 -31.31
N PRO A 83 -14.66 -42.06 -32.52
CA PRO A 83 -15.14 -40.70 -32.76
C PRO A 83 -16.28 -40.23 -31.84
N GLU A 84 -17.20 -41.14 -31.49
CA GLU A 84 -18.35 -40.89 -30.63
C GLU A 84 -17.99 -40.55 -29.17
N TRP A 85 -16.80 -40.95 -28.70
CA TRP A 85 -16.31 -40.69 -27.34
C TRP A 85 -15.28 -39.57 -27.27
N ARG A 86 -14.69 -39.15 -28.41
CA ARG A 86 -13.61 -38.16 -28.43
C ARG A 86 -13.98 -36.82 -27.80
N GLY A 87 -15.20 -36.33 -28.02
CA GLY A 87 -15.67 -35.05 -27.48
C GLY A 87 -15.71 -35.05 -25.95
N LEU A 88 -16.36 -36.07 -25.37
CA LEU A 88 -16.45 -36.24 -23.91
C LEU A 88 -15.07 -36.37 -23.27
N ARG A 89 -14.21 -37.23 -23.83
CA ARG A 89 -12.85 -37.45 -23.31
C ARG A 89 -11.97 -36.20 -23.40
N ARG A 90 -12.17 -35.36 -24.42
CA ARG A 90 -11.45 -34.08 -24.54
C ARG A 90 -11.85 -33.10 -23.44
N GLY A 91 -13.13 -33.07 -23.05
CA GLY A 91 -13.63 -32.29 -21.92
C GLY A 91 -13.01 -32.73 -20.60
N GLU A 92 -13.04 -34.04 -20.30
CA GLU A 92 -12.43 -34.62 -19.09
C GLU A 92 -10.93 -34.31 -18.98
N VAL A 93 -10.20 -34.40 -20.11
CA VAL A 93 -8.78 -34.01 -20.20
C VAL A 93 -8.61 -32.53 -19.89
N GLY A 94 -9.38 -31.66 -20.54
CA GLY A 94 -9.31 -30.21 -20.30
C GLY A 94 -9.53 -29.85 -18.82
N GLU A 95 -10.54 -30.43 -18.17
CA GLU A 95 -10.79 -30.22 -16.74
C GLU A 95 -9.63 -30.71 -15.86
N ALA A 96 -9.07 -31.89 -16.15
CA ALA A 96 -7.94 -32.43 -15.39
C ALA A 96 -6.71 -31.53 -15.50
N PHE A 97 -6.41 -31.01 -16.69
CA PHE A 97 -5.33 -30.06 -16.89
C PHE A 97 -5.60 -28.70 -16.24
N ASN A 98 -6.85 -28.23 -16.19
CA ASN A 98 -7.22 -27.03 -15.44
C ASN A 98 -6.99 -27.21 -13.93
N ARG A 99 -7.40 -28.35 -13.35
CA ARG A 99 -7.11 -28.68 -11.95
C ARG A 99 -5.60 -28.76 -11.68
N ALA A 100 -4.84 -29.34 -12.60
CA ALA A 100 -3.39 -29.41 -12.53
C ALA A 100 -2.73 -28.02 -12.53
N ARG A 101 -3.16 -27.11 -13.42
CA ARG A 101 -2.71 -25.71 -13.46
C ARG A 101 -3.01 -24.99 -12.14
N ALA A 102 -4.22 -25.16 -11.59
CA ALA A 102 -4.57 -24.60 -10.28
C ALA A 102 -3.66 -25.11 -9.16
N ARG A 103 -3.33 -26.41 -9.15
CA ARG A 103 -2.40 -27.01 -8.16
C ARG A 103 -0.98 -26.47 -8.30
N ILE A 104 -0.49 -26.30 -9.53
CA ILE A 104 0.82 -25.71 -9.82
C ILE A 104 0.87 -24.24 -9.39
N LYS A 105 -0.23 -23.50 -9.61
CA LYS A 105 -0.38 -22.14 -9.08
C LYS A 105 -0.20 -22.16 -7.56
N CYS A 106 -0.96 -22.96 -6.81
CA CYS A 106 -0.78 -23.06 -5.35
C CYS A 106 0.66 -23.42 -4.94
N LEU A 107 1.32 -24.34 -5.67
CA LEU A 107 2.72 -24.70 -5.40
C LEU A 107 3.68 -23.51 -5.58
N ARG A 108 3.49 -22.68 -6.63
CA ARG A 108 4.30 -21.47 -6.83
C ARG A 108 4.23 -20.54 -5.63
N PHE A 109 3.04 -20.32 -5.08
CA PHE A 109 2.88 -19.45 -3.91
C PHE A 109 3.42 -20.06 -2.63
N MET A 110 3.33 -21.38 -2.47
CA MET A 110 4.03 -22.07 -1.38
C MET A 110 5.56 -21.95 -1.50
N GLU A 111 6.12 -22.04 -2.71
CA GLU A 111 7.55 -21.81 -2.95
C GLU A 111 7.93 -20.35 -2.62
N LEU A 112 7.15 -19.39 -3.09
CA LEU A 112 7.31 -17.96 -2.83
C LEU A 112 7.31 -17.65 -1.32
N TYR A 113 6.30 -18.12 -0.59
CA TYR A 113 6.18 -17.86 0.85
C TYR A 113 7.27 -18.58 1.66
N ARG A 114 7.72 -19.77 1.24
CA ARG A 114 8.89 -20.41 1.86
C ARG A 114 10.18 -19.63 1.62
N CYS A 115 10.36 -19.04 0.44
CA CYS A 115 11.48 -18.15 0.16
C CYS A 115 11.44 -16.90 1.06
N LEU A 116 10.26 -16.31 1.27
CA LEU A 116 10.08 -15.20 2.22
C LEU A 116 10.38 -15.60 3.67
N GLU A 117 9.87 -16.73 4.13
CA GLU A 117 10.15 -17.25 5.48
C GLU A 117 11.65 -17.52 5.67
N ALA A 118 12.30 -18.11 4.66
CA ALA A 118 13.74 -18.34 4.69
C ALA A 118 14.55 -17.03 4.66
N GLY A 119 14.07 -16.01 3.96
CA GLY A 119 14.68 -14.69 3.82
C GLY A 119 14.33 -13.69 4.94
N THR A 120 13.64 -14.14 6.00
CA THR A 120 13.27 -13.26 7.11
C THR A 120 14.47 -12.65 7.84
N PRO A 121 15.58 -13.36 8.10
CA PRO A 121 16.78 -12.75 8.68
C PRO A 121 17.32 -11.58 7.86
N GLU A 122 17.41 -11.75 6.53
CA GLU A 122 17.89 -10.73 5.59
C GLU A 122 16.93 -9.53 5.54
N MET A 123 15.61 -9.77 5.56
CA MET A 123 14.62 -8.69 5.66
C MET A 123 14.79 -7.85 6.93
N LEU A 124 15.14 -8.48 8.06
CA LEU A 124 15.40 -7.77 9.32
C LEU A 124 16.75 -7.04 9.32
N GLU A 125 17.73 -7.51 8.53
CA GLU A 125 18.98 -6.80 8.29
C GLU A 125 18.75 -5.57 7.42
N ASP A 126 18.01 -5.69 6.31
CA ASP A 126 17.62 -4.54 5.47
C ASP A 126 16.86 -3.50 6.33
N LEU A 127 15.90 -3.94 7.15
CA LEU A 127 15.17 -3.03 8.04
C LEU A 127 16.07 -2.34 9.07
N ARG A 128 17.06 -3.07 9.61
CA ARG A 128 18.03 -2.49 10.56
C ARG A 128 18.87 -1.40 9.89
N ASP A 129 19.34 -1.66 8.68
CA ASP A 129 20.13 -0.70 7.91
C ASP A 129 19.29 0.54 7.59
N LEU A 130 18.04 0.36 7.12
CA LEU A 130 17.14 1.47 6.82
C LEU A 130 16.81 2.33 8.04
N VAL A 131 16.52 1.71 9.19
CA VAL A 131 16.25 2.43 10.46
C VAL A 131 17.49 3.18 10.94
N GLY A 132 18.69 2.70 10.63
CA GLY A 132 19.95 3.34 11.00
C GLY A 132 20.20 4.70 10.34
N PHE A 133 19.56 5.01 9.20
CA PHE A 133 19.64 6.34 8.60
C PHE A 133 18.65 7.29 9.30
N GLU A 134 19.15 8.36 9.93
CA GLU A 134 18.32 9.32 10.66
C GLU A 134 17.64 10.32 9.71
N THR A 135 16.72 9.82 8.87
CA THR A 135 16.02 10.58 7.81
C THR A 135 14.97 11.56 8.33
N VAL A 136 15.27 12.25 9.44
CA VAL A 136 14.33 13.09 10.18
C VAL A 136 13.98 14.35 9.40
N THR A 137 12.68 14.60 9.24
CA THR A 137 12.16 15.86 8.71
C THR A 137 11.19 16.53 9.68
N PRO A 138 11.29 17.85 9.90
CA PRO A 138 12.41 18.74 9.55
C PRO A 138 13.72 18.38 10.30
N PRO A 139 14.92 18.66 9.73
CA PRO A 139 15.15 19.41 8.51
C PRO A 139 15.27 18.55 7.24
N GLY A 140 15.29 17.21 7.30
CA GLY A 140 15.52 16.29 6.18
C GLY A 140 16.98 15.89 6.04
N ARG A 141 17.44 14.98 6.92
CA ARG A 141 18.83 14.49 6.99
C ARG A 141 18.99 13.16 6.26
N GLU A 142 20.23 12.81 5.88
CA GLU A 142 20.61 11.49 5.36
C GLU A 142 19.82 10.97 4.14
N TYR A 143 19.08 11.82 3.43
CA TYR A 143 18.31 11.43 2.25
C TYR A 143 19.22 10.92 1.11
N PRO A 144 20.35 11.57 0.77
CA PRO A 144 21.27 11.01 -0.22
C PRO A 144 21.80 9.63 0.19
N GLU A 145 22.17 9.47 1.46
CA GLU A 145 22.80 8.28 2.00
C GLU A 145 21.86 7.06 1.97
N ILE A 146 20.60 7.21 2.38
CA ILE A 146 19.63 6.11 2.32
C ILE A 146 19.30 5.73 0.87
N VAL A 147 19.20 6.70 -0.05
CA VAL A 147 18.95 6.43 -1.48
C VAL A 147 20.16 5.74 -2.12
N ASP A 148 21.37 6.18 -1.79
CA ASP A 148 22.62 5.57 -2.28
C ASP A 148 22.79 4.14 -1.75
N HIS A 149 22.29 3.83 -0.55
CA HIS A 149 22.22 2.48 -0.02
C HIS A 149 21.22 1.58 -0.78
N LEU A 150 20.06 2.12 -1.17
CA LEU A 150 19.00 1.38 -1.85
C LEU A 150 19.30 1.08 -3.33
N ILE A 151 19.96 2.00 -4.05
CA ILE A 151 20.29 1.84 -5.47
C ILE A 151 20.93 0.49 -5.82
N PRO A 152 22.03 0.04 -5.16
CA PRO A 152 22.64 -1.24 -5.49
C PRO A 152 21.70 -2.43 -5.23
N ILE A 153 20.89 -2.38 -4.17
CA ILE A 153 19.92 -3.43 -3.86
C ILE A 153 18.91 -3.59 -5.01
N PHE A 154 18.35 -2.49 -5.50
CA PHE A 154 17.40 -2.52 -6.63
C PHE A 154 18.07 -2.94 -7.94
N ARG A 155 19.33 -2.53 -8.19
CA ARG A 155 20.09 -2.97 -9.38
C ARG A 155 20.38 -4.46 -9.36
N ASP A 156 20.72 -5.02 -8.21
CA ASP A 156 20.94 -6.46 -8.05
C ASP A 156 19.66 -7.26 -8.33
N LEU A 157 18.49 -6.67 -8.02
CA LEU A 157 17.15 -7.20 -8.37
C LEU A 157 16.74 -6.94 -9.84
N GLY A 158 17.63 -6.39 -10.66
CA GLY A 158 17.42 -6.17 -12.09
C GLY A 158 16.71 -4.87 -12.46
N PHE A 159 16.51 -3.94 -11.52
CA PHE A 159 15.92 -2.63 -11.81
C PHE A 159 16.94 -1.67 -12.44
N GLU A 160 16.46 -0.83 -13.35
CA GLU A 160 17.07 0.46 -13.64
C GLU A 160 16.75 1.40 -12.47
N ALA A 161 17.75 1.66 -11.61
CA ALA A 161 17.58 2.47 -10.40
C ALA A 161 18.49 3.70 -10.40
N GLU A 162 17.88 4.85 -10.13
CA GLU A 162 18.50 6.17 -10.15
C GLU A 162 18.08 7.02 -8.95
N LYS A 163 18.99 7.90 -8.53
CA LYS A 163 18.71 8.96 -7.55
C LYS A 163 18.24 10.19 -8.30
N VAL A 164 17.06 10.68 -7.94
CA VAL A 164 16.48 11.91 -8.49
C VAL A 164 16.46 12.97 -7.40
N VAL A 165 17.14 14.08 -7.67
CA VAL A 165 17.29 15.20 -6.74
C VAL A 165 16.26 16.27 -7.08
N VAL A 166 15.48 16.71 -6.08
CA VAL A 166 14.59 17.88 -6.26
C VAL A 166 15.45 19.14 -6.33
N PRO A 167 15.36 19.94 -7.41
CA PRO A 167 16.13 21.18 -7.52
C PRO A 167 15.79 22.17 -6.38
N PRO A 168 16.77 22.82 -5.73
CA PRO A 168 16.51 23.75 -4.62
C PRO A 168 15.52 24.88 -4.96
N GLU A 169 15.46 25.31 -6.22
CA GLU A 169 14.52 26.31 -6.72
C GLU A 169 13.05 25.86 -6.68
N VAL A 170 12.79 24.54 -6.76
CA VAL A 170 11.43 23.98 -6.63
C VAL A 170 10.95 24.06 -5.18
N LEU A 171 11.88 23.95 -4.23
CA LEU A 171 11.64 24.02 -2.80
C LEU A 171 11.61 25.46 -2.26
N ALA A 172 12.19 26.40 -3.01
CA ALA A 172 12.28 27.80 -2.62
C ALA A 172 10.88 28.39 -2.37
N GLY A 173 10.65 28.85 -1.13
CA GLY A 173 9.38 29.47 -0.73
C GLY A 173 8.29 28.50 -0.27
N ARG A 174 8.57 27.18 -0.18
CA ARG A 174 7.60 26.16 0.28
C ARG A 174 7.64 25.87 1.80
N GLY A 175 8.56 26.48 2.56
CA GLY A 175 8.54 26.48 4.03
C GLY A 175 9.52 25.51 4.71
N GLU A 176 9.96 25.92 5.90
CA GLU A 176 11.01 25.38 6.80
C GLU A 176 12.44 25.22 6.25
N GLU A 177 13.44 25.30 7.16
CA GLU A 177 14.87 25.21 6.85
C GLU A 177 15.23 23.79 6.41
N ALA A 178 15.01 23.50 5.13
CA ALA A 178 15.56 22.34 4.46
C ALA A 178 17.09 22.39 4.50
N ILE A 179 17.73 21.41 5.13
CA ILE A 179 19.19 21.22 5.08
C ILE A 179 19.48 20.07 4.12
N GLY A 180 20.45 20.22 3.22
CA GLY A 180 20.92 19.13 2.36
C GLY A 180 20.04 18.85 1.13
N GLU A 181 20.43 17.80 0.41
CA GLU A 181 19.88 17.39 -0.88
C GLU A 181 18.61 16.55 -0.72
N ARG A 182 17.56 16.86 -1.50
CA ARG A 182 16.30 16.09 -1.52
C ARG A 182 16.36 14.97 -2.53
N SER A 183 16.89 13.85 -2.07
CA SER A 183 17.12 12.66 -2.89
C SER A 183 15.95 11.70 -2.80
N ASN A 184 15.50 11.22 -3.95
CA ASN A 184 14.45 10.24 -4.07
C ASN A 184 14.95 9.08 -4.93
N LEU A 185 14.48 7.86 -4.65
CA LEU A 185 14.74 6.70 -5.50
C LEU A 185 13.66 6.61 -6.58
N TRP A 186 14.09 6.54 -7.83
CA TRP A 186 13.28 6.11 -8.97
C TRP A 186 13.84 4.80 -9.49
N ALA A 187 13.06 3.72 -9.47
CA ALA A 187 13.50 2.40 -9.91
C ALA A 187 12.47 1.71 -10.81
N ARG A 188 12.86 1.34 -12.03
CA ARG A 188 12.00 0.66 -13.00
C ARG A 188 12.49 -0.74 -13.32
N LEU A 189 11.57 -1.71 -13.30
CA LEU A 189 11.78 -3.06 -13.80
C LEU A 189 10.84 -3.32 -14.97
N ASP A 190 11.41 -3.47 -16.16
CA ASP A 190 10.68 -3.84 -17.37
C ASP A 190 10.76 -5.35 -17.61
N VAL A 191 9.62 -6.03 -17.53
CA VAL A 191 9.51 -7.48 -17.76
C VAL A 191 8.83 -7.81 -19.09
N GLY A 192 8.61 -6.80 -19.93
CA GLY A 192 7.88 -6.89 -21.19
C GLY A 192 6.36 -7.11 -21.03
N ALA A 193 5.79 -6.70 -19.88
CA ALA A 193 4.36 -6.74 -19.65
C ALA A 193 3.65 -5.53 -20.29
N GLU A 194 2.34 -5.65 -20.53
CA GLU A 194 1.52 -4.56 -21.09
C GLU A 194 1.26 -3.45 -20.06
N GLU A 195 1.03 -3.83 -18.80
CA GLU A 195 0.73 -2.92 -17.70
C GLU A 195 1.96 -2.67 -16.80
N THR A 196 1.99 -1.50 -16.17
CA THR A 196 2.98 -1.08 -15.16
C THR A 196 2.28 -0.79 -13.83
N MET A 197 2.76 -1.39 -12.75
CA MET A 197 2.34 -1.09 -11.38
C MET A 197 3.31 -0.09 -10.75
N VAL A 198 2.77 1.02 -10.24
CA VAL A 198 3.53 1.96 -9.40
C VAL A 198 3.46 1.46 -7.95
N ILE A 199 4.60 1.36 -7.29
CA ILE A 199 4.71 1.04 -5.86
C ILE A 199 5.42 2.19 -5.20
N TYR A 200 4.78 2.79 -4.20
CA TYR A 200 5.23 4.04 -3.59
C TYR A 200 5.23 3.96 -2.07
N THR A 201 6.25 4.56 -1.45
CA THR A 201 6.23 5.00 -0.05
C THR A 201 7.31 6.05 0.19
N HIS A 202 7.37 6.61 1.39
CA HIS A 202 8.36 7.62 1.77
C HIS A 202 9.53 7.02 2.56
N LEU A 203 10.61 7.78 2.72
CA LEU A 203 11.84 7.37 3.42
C LEU A 203 12.12 8.24 4.65
N ASP A 204 11.53 9.43 4.70
CA ASP A 204 11.67 10.35 5.80
C ASP A 204 10.86 9.90 7.02
N VAL A 205 11.18 10.48 8.17
CA VAL A 205 10.51 10.18 9.42
C VAL A 205 10.33 11.45 10.24
N VAL A 206 9.29 11.52 11.06
CA VAL A 206 9.18 12.59 12.06
C VAL A 206 10.28 12.48 13.15
N PRO A 207 10.59 13.60 13.85
CA PRO A 207 11.48 13.56 15.00
C PRO A 207 11.04 12.50 16.03
N ALA A 208 12.02 11.78 16.60
CA ALA A 208 11.74 10.73 17.58
C ALA A 208 11.06 11.27 18.85
N GLY A 209 11.36 12.51 19.25
CA GLY A 209 10.86 13.10 20.49
C GLY A 209 11.47 12.45 21.75
N GLU A 210 10.80 12.64 22.88
CA GLU A 210 11.19 12.03 24.16
C GLU A 210 10.39 10.75 24.45
N GLY A 211 10.84 9.94 25.41
CA GLY A 211 10.06 8.81 25.94
C GLY A 211 10.38 7.44 25.33
N TRP A 212 11.34 7.35 24.41
CA TRP A 212 11.82 6.08 23.88
C TRP A 212 12.53 5.24 24.95
N SER A 213 12.25 3.94 24.97
CA SER A 213 12.90 2.98 25.88
C SER A 213 14.35 2.69 25.49
N LYS A 214 14.68 2.82 24.20
CA LYS A 214 16.00 2.60 23.60
C LYS A 214 16.27 3.65 22.52
N ASP A 215 17.44 3.58 21.91
CA ASP A 215 17.78 4.44 20.78
C ASP A 215 16.77 4.22 19.62
N PRO A 216 16.05 5.26 19.17
CA PRO A 216 15.06 5.16 18.08
C PRO A 216 15.66 4.70 16.75
N PHE A 217 16.94 4.97 16.50
CA PHE A 217 17.60 4.65 15.22
C PHE A 217 18.47 3.39 15.31
N ALA A 218 18.40 2.67 16.43
CA ALA A 218 18.98 1.35 16.59
C ALA A 218 17.87 0.29 16.73
N LEU A 219 17.60 -0.44 15.64
CA LEU A 219 16.54 -1.45 15.60
C LEU A 219 16.61 -2.43 16.79
N ASP A 220 15.54 -2.50 17.57
CA ASP A 220 15.45 -3.40 18.72
C ASP A 220 14.36 -4.45 18.53
N ILE A 221 14.71 -5.72 18.72
CA ILE A 221 13.76 -6.83 18.61
C ILE A 221 13.55 -7.43 20.00
N ARG A 222 12.35 -7.27 20.55
CA ARG A 222 11.96 -7.80 21.87
C ARG A 222 10.51 -8.25 21.86
N ASP A 223 10.24 -9.37 22.53
CA ASP A 223 8.88 -9.88 22.75
C ASP A 223 8.02 -10.04 21.47
N GLY A 224 8.64 -10.40 20.34
CA GLY A 224 7.96 -10.61 19.06
C GLY A 224 7.65 -9.32 18.28
N ARG A 225 8.11 -8.17 18.78
CA ARG A 225 8.00 -6.86 18.16
C ARG A 225 9.37 -6.34 17.75
N ILE A 226 9.35 -5.50 16.73
CA ILE A 226 10.49 -4.83 16.14
C ILE A 226 10.25 -3.34 16.36
N TYR A 227 11.13 -2.70 17.11
CA TYR A 227 11.05 -1.29 17.50
C TYR A 227 12.11 -0.48 16.76
N GLY A 228 11.74 0.72 16.35
CA GLY A 228 12.62 1.68 15.70
C GLY A 228 11.81 2.78 15.04
N ARG A 229 12.36 3.97 14.89
CA ARG A 229 11.67 5.06 14.19
C ARG A 229 11.55 4.70 12.71
N GLY A 230 10.33 4.75 12.19
CA GLY A 230 9.97 4.44 10.82
C GLY A 230 9.77 2.95 10.52
N VAL A 231 9.78 2.07 11.52
CA VAL A 231 9.46 0.65 11.29
C VAL A 231 7.99 0.44 10.89
N ALA A 232 7.08 1.28 11.37
CA ALA A 232 5.69 1.33 10.93
C ALA A 232 5.50 2.37 9.83
N ASP A 233 6.22 3.49 9.90
CA ASP A 233 6.01 4.67 9.04
C ASP A 233 7.32 5.26 8.46
N SER A 234 7.85 4.75 7.35
CA SER A 234 7.31 3.65 6.53
C SER A 234 8.39 2.66 6.03
N LYS A 235 9.60 2.71 6.61
CA LYS A 235 10.77 1.88 6.25
C LYS A 235 10.53 0.37 6.40
N GLY A 236 9.63 -0.06 7.30
CA GLY A 236 9.20 -1.45 7.38
C GLY A 236 8.59 -1.98 6.08
N ALA A 237 7.80 -1.15 5.38
CA ALA A 237 7.22 -1.50 4.10
C ALA A 237 8.30 -1.65 3.01
N VAL A 238 9.34 -0.80 3.04
CA VAL A 238 10.49 -0.88 2.13
C VAL A 238 11.26 -2.20 2.31
N ALA A 239 11.56 -2.58 3.55
CA ALA A 239 12.24 -3.85 3.82
C ALA A 239 11.40 -5.06 3.36
N ALA A 240 10.09 -5.04 3.60
CA ALA A 240 9.17 -6.06 3.12
C ALA A 240 9.07 -6.12 1.59
N LEU A 241 9.12 -4.98 0.90
CA LEU A 241 9.17 -4.91 -0.55
C LEU A 241 10.45 -5.55 -1.10
N ILE A 242 11.61 -5.25 -0.54
CA ILE A 242 12.89 -5.85 -0.93
C ILE A 242 12.83 -7.37 -0.76
N ALA A 243 12.34 -7.86 0.39
CA ALA A 243 12.17 -9.28 0.64
C ALA A 243 11.21 -9.95 -0.37
N ALA A 244 10.09 -9.30 -0.66
CA ALA A 244 9.14 -9.76 -1.69
C ALA A 244 9.80 -9.87 -3.06
N LEU A 245 10.54 -8.85 -3.50
CA LEU A 245 11.22 -8.84 -4.79
C LEU A 245 12.30 -9.95 -4.88
N ARG A 246 13.12 -10.14 -3.83
CA ARG A 246 14.10 -11.25 -3.75
C ARG A 246 13.41 -12.62 -3.86
N ALA A 247 12.28 -12.81 -3.18
CA ALA A 247 11.53 -14.07 -3.24
C ALA A 247 10.91 -14.30 -4.62
N ILE A 248 10.44 -13.24 -5.29
CA ILE A 248 9.91 -13.31 -6.66
C ILE A 248 11.02 -13.66 -7.64
N GLU A 249 12.18 -13.00 -7.57
CA GLU A 249 13.33 -13.30 -8.42
C GLU A 249 13.74 -14.78 -8.30
N ALA A 250 13.74 -15.33 -7.09
CA ALA A 250 14.09 -16.73 -6.86
C ALA A 250 13.05 -17.74 -7.38
N THR A 251 11.78 -17.36 -7.48
CA THR A 251 10.66 -18.32 -7.70
C THR A 251 9.85 -18.07 -8.98
N GLY A 252 10.05 -16.93 -9.64
CA GLY A 252 9.28 -16.52 -10.79
C GLY A 252 9.66 -15.13 -11.29
N ARG A 253 8.65 -14.37 -11.71
CA ARG A 253 8.80 -12.99 -12.20
C ARG A 253 7.52 -12.19 -11.92
N PRO A 254 7.60 -10.86 -11.84
CA PRO A 254 6.43 -9.99 -11.81
C PRO A 254 5.49 -10.21 -13.01
N GLN A 255 4.19 -9.97 -12.80
CA GLN A 255 3.18 -10.00 -13.88
C GLN A 255 3.09 -8.69 -14.65
N ARG A 256 3.48 -7.59 -13.99
CA ARG A 256 3.50 -6.23 -14.54
C ARG A 256 4.92 -5.71 -14.54
N ASN A 257 5.19 -4.71 -15.39
CA ASN A 257 6.36 -3.87 -15.17
C ASN A 257 6.19 -3.16 -13.82
N LEU A 258 7.29 -2.87 -13.14
CA LEU A 258 7.24 -2.21 -11.83
C LEU A 258 7.92 -0.85 -11.93
N LEU A 259 7.28 0.16 -11.34
CA LEU A 259 7.89 1.45 -11.06
C LEU A 259 7.86 1.67 -9.55
N VAL A 260 9.00 1.53 -8.89
CA VAL A 260 9.16 1.74 -7.46
C VAL A 260 9.67 3.15 -7.22
N LEU A 261 8.92 3.91 -6.42
CA LEU A 261 9.20 5.28 -6.06
C LEU A 261 9.36 5.34 -4.54
N LEU A 262 10.57 5.61 -4.05
CA LEU A 262 10.82 5.82 -2.62
C LEU A 262 11.26 7.26 -2.43
N THR A 263 10.37 8.10 -1.93
CA THR A 263 10.57 9.56 -1.92
C THR A 263 10.80 10.09 -0.52
N THR A 264 11.08 11.39 -0.42
CA THR A 264 11.30 12.09 0.84
C THR A 264 10.36 13.28 1.00
N ASP A 265 10.29 13.81 2.21
CA ASP A 265 9.48 14.97 2.63
C ASP A 265 7.97 14.73 2.56
N GLU A 266 7.52 13.49 2.76
CA GLU A 266 6.09 13.21 3.03
C GLU A 266 5.68 13.83 4.37
N GLU A 267 6.47 13.58 5.42
CA GLU A 267 6.19 13.94 6.82
C GLU A 267 6.34 15.45 7.07
N GLY A 268 7.08 16.14 6.19
CA GLY A 268 7.17 17.60 6.17
C GLY A 268 5.89 18.28 5.67
N GLY A 269 5.10 17.56 4.87
CA GLY A 269 3.86 18.02 4.26
C GLY A 269 4.03 19.09 3.18
N GLY A 270 2.93 19.41 2.51
CA GLY A 270 2.83 20.51 1.54
C GLY A 270 3.36 20.17 0.14
N TYR A 271 4.56 19.60 0.00
CA TYR A 271 5.10 19.16 -1.28
C TYR A 271 6.26 18.16 -1.13
N SER A 272 5.97 16.87 -1.33
CA SER A 272 6.94 15.79 -1.22
C SER A 272 7.70 15.53 -2.53
N GLY A 273 8.71 14.66 -2.48
CA GLY A 273 9.38 14.14 -3.67
C GLY A 273 8.44 13.38 -4.61
N LEU A 274 7.34 12.81 -4.09
CA LEU A 274 6.31 12.20 -4.93
C LEU A 274 5.55 13.25 -5.74
N CYS A 275 5.21 14.39 -5.14
CA CYS A 275 4.60 15.51 -5.87
C CYS A 275 5.53 16.00 -6.99
N TYR A 276 6.83 16.11 -6.71
CA TYR A 276 7.82 16.44 -7.72
C TYR A 276 7.86 15.43 -8.86
N PHE A 277 7.85 14.12 -8.56
CA PHE A 277 7.80 13.09 -9.59
C PHE A 277 6.54 13.19 -10.46
N ALA A 278 5.38 13.52 -9.88
CA ALA A 278 4.15 13.70 -10.66
C ALA A 278 4.25 14.91 -11.59
N ASP A 279 4.73 16.06 -11.09
CA ASP A 279 4.86 17.30 -11.87
C ASP A 279 5.85 17.14 -13.05
N GLU A 280 6.93 16.40 -12.84
CA GLU A 280 7.93 16.11 -13.88
C GLU A 280 7.51 14.95 -14.82
N GLY A 281 6.34 14.36 -14.60
CA GLY A 281 5.83 13.25 -15.40
C GLY A 281 6.67 11.97 -15.25
N LEU A 282 7.34 11.79 -14.10
CA LEU A 282 8.13 10.60 -13.76
C LEU A 282 7.28 9.46 -13.18
N VAL A 283 6.04 9.74 -12.77
CA VAL A 283 5.06 8.72 -12.36
C VAL A 283 4.29 8.23 -13.58
N LYS A 284 4.60 7.01 -14.04
CA LYS A 284 3.93 6.38 -15.19
C LYS A 284 3.56 4.93 -14.87
N GLY A 285 2.27 4.66 -14.76
CA GLY A 285 1.73 3.31 -14.66
C GLY A 285 0.22 3.28 -14.78
N ASP A 286 -0.34 2.08 -14.67
CA ASP A 286 -1.76 1.79 -14.88
C ASP A 286 -2.52 1.67 -13.56
N VAL A 287 -1.81 1.31 -12.48
CA VAL A 287 -2.33 1.19 -11.11
C VAL A 287 -1.23 1.54 -10.11
N MET A 288 -1.61 2.02 -8.93
CA MET A 288 -0.67 2.37 -7.87
C MET A 288 -1.04 1.71 -6.53
N LEU A 289 -0.03 1.13 -5.88
CA LEU A 289 -0.05 0.80 -4.47
C LEU A 289 0.78 1.85 -3.71
N CYS A 290 0.13 2.62 -2.86
CA CYS A 290 0.80 3.38 -1.82
C CYS A 290 0.95 2.51 -0.57
N MET A 291 2.18 2.35 -0.08
CA MET A 291 2.50 1.54 1.10
C MET A 291 2.45 2.35 2.40
N ASP A 292 2.14 3.65 2.31
CA ASP A 292 2.06 4.57 3.44
C ASP A 292 0.64 4.62 4.02
N SER A 293 0.42 3.76 5.04
CA SER A 293 -0.74 3.72 5.95
C SER A 293 -0.50 2.58 6.96
N PHE A 294 -1.57 1.97 7.45
CA PHE A 294 -1.60 0.85 8.38
C PHE A 294 -2.18 -0.41 7.73
N SER A 295 -2.10 -1.52 8.47
CA SER A 295 -2.49 -2.86 8.00
C SER A 295 -3.92 -3.27 8.37
N ASP A 296 -4.67 -2.40 9.06
CA ASP A 296 -6.03 -2.68 9.54
C ASP A 296 -7.09 -2.73 8.42
N ASP A 297 -7.01 -1.81 7.45
CA ASP A 297 -7.97 -1.69 6.34
C ASP A 297 -7.25 -1.30 5.04
N VAL A 298 -7.84 -1.62 3.89
CA VAL A 298 -7.39 -1.07 2.60
C VAL A 298 -8.02 0.29 2.41
N ILE A 299 -7.18 1.31 2.35
CA ILE A 299 -7.63 2.70 2.22
C ILE A 299 -7.87 3.02 0.74
N ILE A 300 -9.11 3.43 0.43
CA ILE A 300 -9.62 3.77 -0.91
C ILE A 300 -9.97 5.25 -1.04
N GLY A 301 -9.65 6.06 -0.03
CA GLY A 301 -9.81 7.49 -0.08
C GLY A 301 -9.27 8.17 1.16
N SER A 302 -9.11 9.48 1.09
CA SER A 302 -8.54 10.30 2.16
C SER A 302 -9.14 11.71 2.12
N ASN A 303 -9.06 12.41 3.25
CA ASN A 303 -9.42 13.83 3.28
C ASN A 303 -8.31 14.68 2.67
N GLY A 304 -8.67 15.77 2.00
CA GLY A 304 -7.74 16.84 1.67
C GLY A 304 -7.48 17.77 2.85
N ILE A 305 -6.51 18.67 2.71
CA ILE A 305 -6.15 19.63 3.75
C ILE A 305 -5.95 21.03 3.18
N ILE A 306 -6.59 22.02 3.82
CA ILE A 306 -6.30 23.44 3.63
C ILE A 306 -5.72 23.95 4.95
N THR A 307 -4.52 24.52 4.91
CA THR A 307 -3.97 25.23 6.07
C THR A 307 -4.24 26.72 5.94
N TRP A 308 -4.41 27.42 7.05
CA TRP A 308 -4.73 28.84 7.03
C TRP A 308 -4.07 29.62 8.17
N GLU A 309 -3.87 30.91 7.94
CA GLU A 309 -3.38 31.89 8.91
C GLU A 309 -4.23 33.17 8.82
N ALA A 310 -4.63 33.68 9.99
CA ALA A 310 -5.34 34.94 10.14
C ALA A 310 -4.57 35.86 11.08
N THR A 311 -4.04 36.97 10.56
CA THR A 311 -3.35 37.99 11.37
C THR A 311 -4.26 39.20 11.58
N VAL A 312 -4.67 39.42 12.82
CA VAL A 312 -5.44 40.59 13.25
C VAL A 312 -4.49 41.68 13.74
N ARG A 313 -4.69 42.91 13.27
CA ARG A 313 -3.87 44.08 13.64
C ARG A 313 -4.57 45.00 14.63
N GLY A 314 -3.77 45.57 15.50
CA GLY A 314 -4.15 46.52 16.52
C GLY A 314 -3.11 47.63 16.65
N LYS A 315 -3.10 48.28 17.80
CA LYS A 315 -2.22 49.41 18.11
C LYS A 315 -1.75 49.34 19.55
N ALA A 316 -0.44 49.27 19.72
CA ALA A 316 0.15 49.18 21.04
C ALA A 316 -0.03 50.46 21.85
N ALA A 317 -0.26 50.30 23.15
CA ALA A 317 -0.36 51.38 24.13
C ALA A 317 -0.02 50.83 25.52
N HIS A 318 0.33 51.72 26.46
CA HIS A 318 0.40 51.34 27.87
C HIS A 318 -0.99 50.92 28.34
N SER A 319 -1.13 49.79 29.04
CA SER A 319 -2.46 49.25 29.41
C SER A 319 -3.29 50.23 30.28
N GLY A 320 -2.64 51.02 31.14
CA GLY A 320 -3.28 52.11 31.90
C GLY A 320 -3.81 53.29 31.06
N ALA A 321 -3.45 53.37 29.78
CA ALA A 321 -3.96 54.33 28.80
C ALA A 321 -4.48 53.60 27.55
N SER A 322 -5.15 52.45 27.75
CA SER A 322 -5.60 51.55 26.68
C SER A 322 -6.51 52.22 25.64
N PHE A 323 -7.24 53.26 26.02
CA PHE A 323 -8.06 54.08 25.12
C PHE A 323 -7.26 54.80 24.00
N LEU A 324 -5.92 54.79 24.05
CA LEU A 324 -5.05 55.29 22.98
C LEU A 324 -4.61 54.21 21.99
N GLY A 325 -4.86 52.93 22.32
CA GLY A 325 -4.50 51.75 21.54
C GLY A 325 -5.72 50.96 21.06
N GLU A 326 -5.45 49.84 20.40
CA GLU A 326 -6.44 48.94 19.83
C GLU A 326 -5.98 47.51 20.10
N ASN A 327 -6.72 46.76 20.93
CA ASN A 327 -6.30 45.44 21.37
C ASN A 327 -6.54 44.38 20.28
N ALA A 328 -5.47 43.89 19.66
CA ALA A 328 -5.56 42.89 18.59
C ALA A 328 -6.13 41.54 19.06
N ILE A 329 -5.97 41.17 20.34
CA ILE A 329 -6.56 39.94 20.89
C ILE A 329 -8.07 40.10 21.02
N GLU A 330 -8.54 41.24 21.55
CA GLU A 330 -9.98 41.53 21.65
C GLU A 330 -10.61 41.62 20.26
N LYS A 331 -9.93 42.24 19.29
CA LYS A 331 -10.37 42.30 17.89
C LYS A 331 -10.38 40.94 17.18
N ALA A 332 -9.67 39.93 17.70
CA ALA A 332 -9.71 38.59 17.14
C ALA A 332 -10.98 37.83 17.52
N LEU A 333 -11.77 38.31 18.50
CA LEU A 333 -12.98 37.64 18.96
C LEU A 333 -14.00 37.39 17.83
N PRO A 334 -14.38 38.39 17.00
CA PRO A 334 -15.28 38.15 15.86
C PRO A 334 -14.73 37.15 14.83
N VAL A 335 -13.40 37.06 14.68
CA VAL A 335 -12.76 36.09 13.77
C VAL A 335 -12.92 34.68 14.31
N ILE A 336 -12.69 34.48 15.61
CA ILE A 336 -12.87 33.18 16.27
C ILE A 336 -14.35 32.77 16.24
N GLU A 337 -15.26 33.68 16.54
CA GLU A 337 -16.71 33.43 16.48
C GLU A 337 -17.13 32.96 15.08
N ALA A 338 -16.70 33.66 14.03
CA ALA A 338 -17.02 33.28 12.65
C ALA A 338 -16.41 31.92 12.25
N LEU A 339 -15.18 31.61 12.70
CA LEU A 339 -14.55 30.31 12.47
C LEU A 339 -15.30 29.18 13.20
N LEU A 340 -15.78 29.41 14.42
CA LEU A 340 -16.56 28.42 15.17
C LEU A 340 -17.96 28.20 14.57
N ASP A 341 -18.60 29.27 14.09
CA ASP A 341 -19.88 29.16 13.36
C ASP A 341 -19.70 28.41 12.04
N LEU A 342 -18.61 28.68 11.30
CA LEU A 342 -18.26 27.93 10.11
C LEU A 342 -17.93 26.47 10.44
N LYS A 343 -17.22 26.19 11.53
CA LYS A 343 -16.92 24.83 11.99
C LYS A 343 -18.19 24.01 12.17
N GLY A 344 -19.21 24.57 12.81
CA GLY A 344 -20.51 23.89 12.96
C GLY A 344 -21.16 23.51 11.63
N ARG A 345 -21.06 24.39 10.61
CA ARG A 345 -21.58 24.13 9.25
C ARG A 345 -20.73 23.12 8.47
N VAL A 346 -19.42 23.18 8.62
CA VAL A 346 -18.48 22.24 7.98
C VAL A 346 -18.70 20.84 8.55
N GLU A 347 -18.66 20.66 9.86
CA GLU A 347 -18.78 19.36 10.53
C GLU A 347 -20.20 18.75 10.46
N ALA A 348 -21.19 19.53 10.05
CA ALA A 348 -22.53 19.05 9.71
C ALA A 348 -22.59 18.34 8.34
N ARG A 349 -21.58 18.49 7.48
CA ARG A 349 -21.50 17.78 6.19
C ARG A 349 -21.21 16.30 6.42
N ARG A 350 -21.52 15.46 5.43
CA ARG A 350 -21.44 14.00 5.54
C ARG A 350 -20.72 13.42 4.33
N SER A 351 -19.81 12.50 4.59
CA SER A 351 -19.23 11.65 3.56
C SER A 351 -19.99 10.32 3.46
N THR A 352 -19.88 9.69 2.31
CA THR A 352 -20.31 8.30 2.06
C THR A 352 -19.14 7.32 2.20
N LEU A 353 -17.91 7.82 2.34
CA LEU A 353 -16.73 7.00 2.55
C LEU A 353 -16.64 6.59 4.02
N ARG A 354 -16.71 5.28 4.28
CA ARG A 354 -16.55 4.74 5.64
C ARG A 354 -15.18 5.10 6.19
N ALA A 355 -15.11 5.36 7.49
CA ALA A 355 -13.83 5.57 8.17
C ALA A 355 -13.09 4.25 8.38
N SER A 356 -11.80 4.33 8.74
CA SER A 356 -11.02 3.17 9.19
C SER A 356 -11.58 2.57 10.49
N SER A 357 -11.23 1.32 10.74
CA SER A 357 -11.61 0.53 11.94
C SER A 357 -11.24 1.24 13.22
N GLU A 358 -10.03 1.78 13.27
CA GLU A 358 -9.54 2.56 14.40
C GLU A 358 -10.48 3.75 14.72
N LEU A 359 -10.99 4.44 13.70
CA LEU A 359 -11.93 5.55 13.91
C LEU A 359 -13.34 5.09 14.29
N GLU A 360 -13.80 3.96 13.77
CA GLU A 360 -15.08 3.36 14.15
C GLU A 360 -15.12 3.00 15.65
N GLU A 361 -13.99 2.54 16.22
CA GLU A 361 -13.86 2.30 17.66
C GLU A 361 -14.06 3.57 18.51
N HIS A 362 -13.85 4.74 17.90
CA HIS A 362 -14.08 6.06 18.48
C HIS A 362 -15.43 6.68 18.07
N GLY A 363 -16.34 5.91 17.48
CA GLY A 363 -17.69 6.35 17.10
C GLY A 363 -17.73 7.22 15.84
N VAL A 364 -16.73 7.09 14.97
CA VAL A 364 -16.67 7.78 13.68
C VAL A 364 -16.89 6.75 12.57
N ASP A 365 -18.14 6.62 12.10
CA ASP A 365 -18.50 5.63 11.07
C ASP A 365 -18.06 6.01 9.64
N PHE A 366 -17.93 7.32 9.37
CA PHE A 366 -17.60 7.88 8.06
C PHE A 366 -16.55 8.98 8.24
N VAL A 367 -15.67 9.12 7.24
CA VAL A 367 -14.74 10.26 7.23
C VAL A 367 -15.55 11.56 7.26
N ARG A 368 -15.06 12.55 7.99
CA ARG A 368 -15.77 13.81 8.20
C ARG A 368 -14.89 15.00 7.89
N PRO A 369 -15.45 16.10 7.36
CA PRO A 369 -14.69 17.32 7.23
C PRO A 369 -14.57 17.97 8.60
N MET A 370 -13.49 18.71 8.80
CA MET A 370 -13.14 19.32 10.09
C MET A 370 -12.66 20.74 9.84
N LEU A 371 -12.92 21.67 10.76
CA LEU A 371 -12.29 22.98 10.78
C LEU A 371 -11.72 23.22 12.18
N ASN A 372 -10.41 23.42 12.26
CA ASN A 372 -9.70 23.51 13.52
C ASN A 372 -8.98 24.86 13.63
N VAL A 373 -9.09 25.49 14.80
CA VAL A 373 -8.23 26.61 15.21
C VAL A 373 -7.22 26.02 16.19
N THR A 374 -5.95 25.91 15.78
CA THR A 374 -4.94 25.14 16.52
C THR A 374 -3.86 26.01 17.14
N VAL A 375 -3.68 27.25 16.65
CA VAL A 375 -2.69 28.20 17.18
C VAL A 375 -3.34 29.55 17.43
N ILE A 376 -3.05 30.15 18.58
CA ILE A 376 -3.28 31.57 18.88
C ILE A 376 -2.01 32.18 19.48
N ARG A 377 -1.52 33.28 18.91
CA ARG A 377 -0.35 34.01 19.40
C ARG A 377 -0.64 35.50 19.41
N GLY A 378 -0.64 36.12 20.59
CA GLY A 378 -0.85 37.56 20.73
C GLY A 378 -0.34 38.08 22.08
N GLY A 379 0.09 39.34 22.08
CA GLY A 379 0.65 40.00 23.26
C GLY A 379 2.10 39.65 23.55
N ILE A 380 2.73 40.54 24.31
CA ILE A 380 4.15 40.43 24.72
C ILE A 380 4.25 40.52 26.24
N LYS A 381 3.45 41.40 26.88
CA LYS A 381 3.48 41.66 28.32
C LYS A 381 2.14 42.25 28.81
N GLU A 382 1.78 42.01 30.06
CA GLU A 382 0.49 42.40 30.67
C GLU A 382 0.20 43.91 30.68
N ASN A 383 1.24 44.75 30.62
CA ASN A 383 1.11 46.21 30.63
C ASN A 383 1.18 46.87 29.24
N ILE A 384 1.12 46.07 28.17
CA ILE A 384 1.15 46.53 26.78
C ILE A 384 -0.10 46.00 26.07
N VAL A 385 -0.90 46.91 25.51
CA VAL A 385 -2.01 46.55 24.61
C VAL A 385 -1.42 45.85 23.38
N PRO A 386 -1.83 44.62 23.03
CA PRO A 386 -1.27 43.88 21.92
C PRO A 386 -1.66 44.52 20.58
N ASP A 387 -0.69 44.73 19.71
CA ASP A 387 -0.87 45.26 18.35
C ASP A 387 -0.99 44.17 17.28
N ARG A 388 -0.79 42.90 17.65
CA ARG A 388 -0.89 41.76 16.74
C ARG A 388 -1.44 40.52 17.45
N CYS A 389 -2.34 39.82 16.77
CA CYS A 389 -2.81 38.49 17.13
C CYS A 389 -2.80 37.61 15.87
N VAL A 390 -2.18 36.43 15.94
CA VAL A 390 -2.10 35.46 14.84
C VAL A 390 -2.85 34.20 15.23
N LEU A 391 -3.81 33.80 14.40
CA LEU A 391 -4.53 32.53 14.48
C LEU A 391 -4.04 31.63 13.34
N ARG A 392 -3.84 30.34 13.60
CA ARG A 392 -3.60 29.33 12.55
C ARG A 392 -4.46 28.10 12.78
N GLY A 393 -4.68 27.37 11.71
CA GLY A 393 -5.45 26.14 11.74
C GLY A 393 -5.45 25.41 10.43
N ASP A 394 -6.27 24.36 10.39
CA ASP A 394 -6.49 23.53 9.21
C ASP A 394 -7.98 23.30 8.97
N ARG A 395 -8.30 22.97 7.73
CA ARG A 395 -9.59 22.45 7.31
C ARG A 395 -9.38 21.11 6.58
N ARG A 396 -10.00 20.05 7.08
CA ARG A 396 -10.10 18.76 6.39
C ARG A 396 -11.28 18.77 5.44
N VAL A 397 -11.03 18.36 4.20
CA VAL A 397 -11.98 18.40 3.08
C VAL A 397 -12.30 16.96 2.68
N ILE A 398 -13.58 16.56 2.70
CA ILE A 398 -13.97 15.19 2.30
C ILE A 398 -13.98 15.04 0.78
N PRO A 399 -13.95 13.79 0.23
CA PRO A 399 -14.01 13.57 -1.22
C PRO A 399 -15.26 14.11 -1.93
N GLU A 400 -16.35 14.36 -1.19
CA GLU A 400 -17.57 14.98 -1.72
C GLU A 400 -17.49 16.52 -1.86
N GLU A 401 -16.41 17.14 -1.38
CA GLU A 401 -16.17 18.58 -1.45
C GLU A 401 -15.06 18.92 -2.45
N ARG A 402 -15.15 20.10 -3.06
CA ARG A 402 -14.07 20.67 -3.87
C ARG A 402 -13.18 21.56 -3.01
N MET A 403 -11.86 21.35 -3.05
CA MET A 403 -10.94 22.17 -2.25
C MET A 403 -10.98 23.65 -2.63
N GLU A 404 -11.13 24.00 -3.91
CA GLU A 404 -11.22 25.42 -4.31
C GLU A 404 -12.45 26.09 -3.71
N GLU A 405 -13.59 25.40 -3.66
CA GLU A 405 -14.81 25.91 -3.06
C GLU A 405 -14.67 26.03 -1.54
N ALA A 406 -14.00 25.07 -0.92
CA ALA A 406 -13.69 25.08 0.50
C ALA A 406 -12.76 26.24 0.89
N ALA A 407 -11.74 26.54 0.08
CA ALA A 407 -10.85 27.67 0.28
C ALA A 407 -11.60 29.01 0.08
N ALA A 408 -12.36 29.13 -1.00
CA ALA A 408 -13.16 30.33 -1.29
C ALA A 408 -14.24 30.59 -0.22
N GLU A 409 -14.78 29.55 0.40
CA GLU A 409 -15.69 29.67 1.54
C GLU A 409 -14.99 30.30 2.75
N LEU A 410 -13.81 29.81 3.13
CA LEU A 410 -13.02 30.39 4.23
C LEU A 410 -12.72 31.86 3.96
N GLU A 411 -12.20 32.18 2.77
CA GLU A 411 -11.83 33.55 2.40
C GLU A 411 -13.04 34.49 2.44
N ARG A 412 -14.19 34.07 1.90
CA ARG A 412 -15.41 34.88 1.88
C ARG A 412 -15.95 35.17 3.29
N GLU A 413 -15.95 34.18 4.18
CA GLU A 413 -16.43 34.35 5.55
C GLU A 413 -15.54 35.30 6.34
N MET A 414 -14.22 35.21 6.13
CA MET A 414 -13.23 36.07 6.80
C MET A 414 -13.22 37.50 6.24
N ALA A 415 -13.36 37.67 4.92
CA ALA A 415 -13.42 38.97 4.27
C ALA A 415 -14.69 39.78 4.60
N ALA A 416 -15.76 39.11 5.07
CA ALA A 416 -17.00 39.76 5.48
C ALA A 416 -16.91 40.41 6.88
N LEU A 417 -15.86 40.12 7.65
CA LEU A 417 -15.71 40.62 9.01
C LEU A 417 -15.25 42.08 9.03
N PRO A 418 -15.81 42.93 9.94
CA PRO A 418 -15.39 44.32 10.09
C PRO A 418 -14.10 44.43 10.92
N VAL A 419 -13.08 43.64 10.60
CA VAL A 419 -11.79 43.55 11.30
C VAL A 419 -10.66 43.79 10.30
N ASP A 420 -9.62 44.52 10.71
CA ASP A 420 -8.36 44.62 9.95
C ASP A 420 -7.63 43.27 10.02
N LEU A 421 -7.93 42.41 9.05
CA LEU A 421 -7.55 41.01 8.99
C LEU A 421 -6.72 40.75 7.73
N GLU A 422 -5.50 40.26 7.94
CA GLU A 422 -4.71 39.64 6.88
C GLU A 422 -4.96 38.13 6.90
N TRP A 423 -5.66 37.61 5.89
CA TRP A 423 -5.96 36.19 5.73
C TRP A 423 -5.05 35.56 4.67
N ARG A 424 -4.56 34.36 4.95
CA ARG A 424 -3.83 33.51 4.00
C ARG A 424 -4.29 32.07 4.17
N SER A 425 -4.45 31.36 3.05
CA SER A 425 -4.69 29.92 3.06
C SER A 425 -3.88 29.24 1.96
N TRP A 426 -3.48 28.00 2.23
CA TRP A 426 -2.70 27.16 1.33
C TRP A 426 -3.40 25.82 1.18
N MET A 427 -3.67 25.43 -0.06
CA MET A 427 -4.15 24.09 -0.38
C MET A 427 -2.96 23.12 -0.29
N GLY A 428 -3.07 22.14 0.59
CA GLY A 428 -2.14 21.01 0.63
C GLY A 428 -2.66 19.88 -0.27
N TYR A 429 -2.46 18.64 0.15
CA TYR A 429 -2.89 17.48 -0.62
C TYR A 429 -4.42 17.43 -0.82
N PRO A 430 -4.89 17.03 -2.03
CA PRO A 430 -6.30 16.91 -2.34
C PRO A 430 -6.96 15.75 -1.60
N PRO A 431 -8.31 15.75 -1.47
CA PRO A 431 -9.01 14.54 -1.11
C PRO A 431 -8.89 13.51 -2.26
N MET A 432 -8.85 12.24 -1.90
CA MET A 432 -8.79 11.14 -2.89
C MET A 432 -9.97 10.20 -2.69
N ARG A 433 -10.44 9.61 -3.80
CA ARG A 433 -11.31 8.44 -3.76
C ARG A 433 -11.16 7.59 -5.02
N ILE A 434 -10.97 6.29 -4.85
CA ILE A 434 -11.14 5.29 -5.91
C ILE A 434 -12.52 4.64 -5.78
N ASP A 435 -13.12 4.25 -6.90
CA ASP A 435 -14.35 3.46 -6.93
C ASP A 435 -14.11 2.10 -6.23
N PRO A 436 -14.88 1.74 -5.19
CA PRO A 436 -14.78 0.43 -4.53
C PRO A 436 -14.89 -0.77 -5.47
N ASP A 437 -15.59 -0.62 -6.61
CA ASP A 437 -15.79 -1.67 -7.61
C ASP A 437 -14.69 -1.69 -8.69
N HIS A 438 -13.70 -0.81 -8.60
CA HIS A 438 -12.59 -0.78 -9.55
C HIS A 438 -11.78 -2.10 -9.49
N PRO A 439 -11.39 -2.70 -10.63
CA PRO A 439 -10.67 -3.99 -10.66
C PRO A 439 -9.41 -4.03 -9.80
N TRP A 440 -8.70 -2.90 -9.71
CA TRP A 440 -7.52 -2.74 -8.86
C TRP A 440 -7.82 -2.98 -7.38
N VAL A 441 -8.94 -2.44 -6.86
CA VAL A 441 -9.37 -2.65 -5.48
C VAL A 441 -9.60 -4.13 -5.22
N ALA A 442 -10.30 -4.81 -6.13
CA ALA A 442 -10.55 -6.25 -6.01
C ALA A 442 -9.25 -7.08 -6.06
N GLU A 443 -8.24 -6.65 -6.81
CA GLU A 443 -6.93 -7.30 -6.88
C GLU A 443 -6.14 -7.15 -5.57
N VAL A 444 -6.03 -5.93 -5.04
CA VAL A 444 -5.36 -5.64 -3.76
C VAL A 444 -6.00 -6.44 -2.63
N ARG A 445 -7.34 -6.46 -2.56
CA ARG A 445 -8.07 -7.24 -1.54
C ARG A 445 -7.79 -8.74 -1.64
N ARG A 446 -7.78 -9.31 -2.85
CA ARG A 446 -7.50 -10.74 -3.07
C ARG A 446 -6.06 -11.11 -2.69
N ALA A 447 -5.09 -10.27 -3.02
CA ALA A 447 -3.71 -10.48 -2.61
C ALA A 447 -3.56 -10.48 -1.08
N LEU A 448 -4.21 -9.52 -0.42
CA LEU A 448 -4.17 -9.41 1.04
C LEU A 448 -4.91 -10.56 1.75
N GLU A 449 -6.06 -10.98 1.23
CA GLU A 449 -6.79 -12.14 1.75
C GLU A 449 -5.96 -13.43 1.59
N GLY A 450 -5.28 -13.60 0.47
CA GLY A 450 -4.36 -14.71 0.24
C GLY A 450 -3.12 -14.71 1.15
N ALA A 451 -2.64 -13.54 1.57
CA ALA A 451 -1.46 -13.40 2.42
C ALA A 451 -1.77 -13.52 3.92
N SER A 452 -2.88 -12.92 4.35
CA SER A 452 -3.26 -12.80 5.76
C SER A 452 -4.32 -13.83 6.21
N GLY A 453 -5.06 -14.42 5.27
CA GLY A 453 -6.26 -15.22 5.56
C GLY A 453 -7.45 -14.40 6.07
N ARG A 454 -7.37 -13.07 6.03
CA ARG A 454 -8.42 -12.15 6.50
C ARG A 454 -8.96 -11.36 5.31
N SER A 455 -10.27 -11.17 5.26
CA SER A 455 -10.88 -10.32 4.24
C SER A 455 -10.74 -8.85 4.66
N PRO A 456 -9.96 -8.02 3.96
CA PRO A 456 -9.79 -6.62 4.34
C PRO A 456 -11.07 -5.82 4.07
N ARG A 457 -11.35 -4.85 4.95
CA ARG A 457 -12.40 -3.86 4.71
C ARG A 457 -11.83 -2.72 3.87
N LEU A 458 -12.74 -2.02 3.21
CA LEU A 458 -12.43 -0.80 2.48
C LEU A 458 -12.80 0.38 3.36
N ALA A 459 -11.89 1.32 3.49
CA ALA A 459 -12.07 2.49 4.36
C ALA A 459 -11.44 3.74 3.75
N GLY A 460 -11.76 4.89 4.35
CA GLY A 460 -11.14 6.17 4.11
C GLY A 460 -10.29 6.59 5.30
N ALA A 461 -9.16 7.23 5.00
CA ALA A 461 -8.33 7.88 5.99
C ALA A 461 -8.91 9.28 6.34
N GLN A 462 -8.94 9.62 7.63
CA GLN A 462 -9.40 10.93 8.11
C GLN A 462 -8.35 12.03 7.89
N TYR A 463 -7.09 11.63 7.70
CA TYR A 463 -5.96 12.49 7.38
C TYR A 463 -5.73 12.59 5.87
N SER A 464 -4.71 13.36 5.49
CA SER A 464 -4.33 13.64 4.10
C SER A 464 -3.02 12.94 3.80
N LEU A 465 -2.83 12.51 2.56
CA LEU A 465 -1.70 11.71 2.14
C LEU A 465 -1.24 12.19 0.75
N ASP A 466 0.07 12.18 0.50
CA ASP A 466 0.65 12.81 -0.68
C ASP A 466 0.32 12.09 -2.00
N GLN A 467 0.07 10.78 -1.99
CA GLN A 467 -0.39 10.05 -3.19
C GLN A 467 -1.73 10.56 -3.73
N ALA A 468 -2.52 11.26 -2.90
CA ALA A 468 -3.75 11.90 -3.38
C ALA A 468 -3.45 12.94 -4.48
N TYR A 469 -2.33 13.65 -4.35
CA TYR A 469 -1.86 14.59 -5.37
C TYR A 469 -1.55 13.85 -6.68
N VAL A 470 -0.86 12.72 -6.60
CA VAL A 470 -0.56 11.90 -7.78
C VAL A 470 -1.81 11.37 -8.44
N ALA A 471 -2.76 10.85 -7.66
CA ALA A 471 -4.03 10.35 -8.18
C ALA A 471 -4.82 11.46 -8.90
N GLU A 472 -4.81 12.69 -8.38
CA GLU A 472 -5.44 13.86 -9.02
C GLU A 472 -4.73 14.27 -10.32
N VAL A 473 -3.40 14.37 -10.32
CA VAL A 473 -2.62 14.83 -11.48
C VAL A 473 -2.57 13.80 -12.60
N THR A 474 -2.44 12.51 -12.25
CA THR A 474 -2.19 11.43 -13.22
C THR A 474 -3.44 10.63 -13.58
N GLY A 475 -4.45 10.63 -12.71
CA GLY A 475 -5.63 9.76 -12.84
C GLY A 475 -5.34 8.27 -12.56
N ILE A 476 -4.16 7.91 -12.06
CA ILE A 476 -3.81 6.52 -11.77
C ILE A 476 -4.68 5.98 -10.62
N PRO A 477 -5.44 4.88 -10.82
CA PRO A 477 -6.18 4.22 -9.76
C PRO A 477 -5.25 3.79 -8.63
N THR A 478 -5.49 4.35 -7.44
CA THR A 478 -4.58 4.20 -6.29
C THR A 478 -5.30 3.54 -5.11
N CYS A 479 -4.67 2.50 -4.56
CA CYS A 479 -5.04 1.91 -3.27
C CYS A 479 -3.89 2.15 -2.28
N VAL A 480 -4.22 2.26 -1.01
CA VAL A 480 -3.26 2.54 0.05
C VAL A 480 -3.36 1.43 1.10
N TYR A 481 -2.23 0.82 1.44
CA TYR A 481 -2.15 -0.25 2.43
C TYR A 481 -0.72 -0.37 2.96
N GLY A 482 -0.52 -0.16 4.26
CA GLY A 482 0.81 -0.15 4.88
C GLY A 482 1.04 -1.22 5.94
N VAL A 483 2.17 -1.14 6.63
CA VAL A 483 2.59 -2.08 7.67
C VAL A 483 2.37 -1.47 9.05
N GLY A 484 2.14 -2.31 10.06
CA GLY A 484 1.83 -1.85 11.41
C GLY A 484 0.34 -1.57 11.61
N ARG A 485 -0.06 -1.30 12.84
CA ARG A 485 -1.45 -1.12 13.24
C ARG A 485 -1.62 0.22 13.92
N GLN A 486 -2.63 0.98 13.53
CA GLN A 486 -2.79 2.35 14.01
C GLN A 486 -2.83 2.44 15.55
N THR A 487 -3.44 1.45 16.21
CA THR A 487 -3.67 1.44 17.67
C THR A 487 -2.53 0.85 18.51
N ASP A 488 -1.60 0.10 17.90
CA ASP A 488 -0.61 -0.71 18.63
C ASP A 488 0.84 -0.51 18.13
N SER A 489 1.01 0.07 16.94
CA SER A 489 2.33 0.39 16.37
C SER A 489 2.87 1.75 16.81
N ASN A 490 2.02 2.61 17.39
CA ASN A 490 2.38 3.96 17.86
C ASN A 490 3.18 4.80 16.82
N PRO A 491 2.71 4.91 15.56
CA PRO A 491 3.35 5.79 14.57
C PRO A 491 3.47 7.21 15.14
N HIS A 492 4.57 7.88 14.83
CA HIS A 492 4.96 9.20 15.35
C HIS A 492 5.25 9.27 16.86
N GLY A 493 4.94 8.23 17.63
CA GLY A 493 5.18 8.17 19.07
C GLY A 493 6.48 7.45 19.47
N PRO A 494 6.77 7.41 20.79
CA PRO A 494 7.89 6.64 21.34
C PRO A 494 7.65 5.14 21.26
N ASP A 495 8.71 4.35 21.11
CA ASP A 495 8.61 2.89 20.94
C ASP A 495 7.70 2.49 19.77
N GLU A 496 7.74 3.27 18.67
CA GLU A 496 7.14 2.89 17.39
C GLU A 496 7.60 1.46 17.01
N ASN A 497 6.64 0.63 16.60
CA ASN A 497 6.90 -0.79 16.41
C ASN A 497 6.02 -1.46 15.36
N VAL A 498 6.48 -2.62 14.89
CA VAL A 498 5.67 -3.58 14.15
C VAL A 498 5.87 -4.97 14.73
N THR A 499 4.86 -5.84 14.63
CA THR A 499 5.06 -7.25 14.97
C THR A 499 5.80 -7.94 13.82
N LEU A 500 6.61 -8.96 14.13
CA LEU A 500 7.21 -9.79 13.08
C LEU A 500 6.14 -10.45 12.18
N GLU A 501 4.98 -10.78 12.76
CA GLU A 501 3.86 -11.35 12.00
C GLU A 501 3.29 -10.36 11.00
N ASP A 502 3.02 -9.10 11.40
CA ASP A 502 2.49 -8.07 10.49
C ASP A 502 3.47 -7.80 9.35
N LEU A 503 4.77 -7.67 9.65
CA LEU A 503 5.81 -7.51 8.62
C LEU A 503 5.86 -8.72 7.66
N SER A 504 5.76 -9.94 8.19
CA SER A 504 5.74 -11.16 7.39
C SER A 504 4.48 -11.30 6.53
N ILE A 505 3.32 -10.85 7.02
CA ILE A 505 2.07 -10.81 6.25
C ILE A 505 2.19 -9.76 5.14
N TYR A 506 2.77 -8.61 5.44
CA TYR A 506 2.95 -7.53 4.47
C TYR A 506 3.88 -7.93 3.32
N ALA A 507 5.01 -8.58 3.61
CA ALA A 507 5.90 -9.13 2.57
C ALA A 507 5.19 -10.19 1.70
N ARG A 508 4.37 -11.06 2.31
CA ARG A 508 3.54 -12.03 1.57
C ARG A 508 2.51 -11.34 0.69
N PHE A 509 1.87 -10.28 1.18
CA PHE A 509 0.91 -9.48 0.43
C PHE A 509 1.56 -8.84 -0.81
N LEU A 510 2.69 -8.15 -0.64
CA LEU A 510 3.42 -7.56 -1.76
C LEU A 510 3.83 -8.62 -2.77
N ALA A 511 4.37 -9.74 -2.30
CA ALA A 511 4.80 -10.83 -3.18
C ALA A 511 3.62 -11.43 -3.96
N ALA A 512 2.46 -11.60 -3.31
CA ALA A 512 1.24 -12.08 -3.92
C ALA A 512 0.68 -11.11 -4.96
N LEU A 513 0.66 -9.81 -4.65
CA LEU A 513 0.17 -8.75 -5.54
C LEU A 513 1.04 -8.63 -6.79
N ILE A 514 2.36 -8.54 -6.62
CA ILE A 514 3.32 -8.40 -7.74
C ILE A 514 3.33 -9.65 -8.64
N SER A 515 3.15 -10.84 -8.05
CA SER A 515 3.11 -12.12 -8.78
C SER A 515 1.75 -12.47 -9.38
N GLY A 516 0.70 -11.66 -9.12
CA GLY A 516 -0.67 -11.87 -9.62
C GLY A 516 -1.41 -13.06 -9.00
N TRP A 517 -1.29 -13.28 -7.68
CA TRP A 517 -2.17 -14.22 -6.98
C TRP A 517 -3.64 -13.83 -7.21
N GLY A 518 -4.49 -14.82 -7.48
CA GLY A 518 -5.92 -14.58 -7.69
C GLY A 518 -6.32 -14.03 -9.07
N ALA A 519 -5.40 -13.51 -9.90
CA ALA A 519 -5.71 -13.18 -11.30
C ALA A 519 -6.04 -14.47 -12.08
N GLY A 520 -7.28 -14.61 -12.56
CA GLY A 520 -7.75 -15.79 -13.29
C GLY A 520 -8.33 -16.94 -12.45
N ALA A 521 -8.64 -16.74 -11.17
CA ALA A 521 -9.58 -17.60 -10.46
C ALA A 521 -11.02 -17.07 -10.67
N GLU A 522 -11.41 -16.82 -11.92
CA GLU A 522 -12.84 -16.83 -12.22
C GLU A 522 -13.33 -18.26 -11.99
N GLU A 523 -14.38 -18.34 -11.20
CA GLU A 523 -15.15 -19.54 -10.93
C GLU A 523 -15.35 -20.28 -12.25
N GLY A 524 -14.76 -21.48 -12.38
CA GLY A 524 -15.25 -22.46 -13.32
C GLY A 524 -16.71 -22.69 -12.97
N GLY A 525 -17.60 -22.00 -13.68
CA GLY A 525 -19.02 -22.07 -13.51
C GLY A 525 -19.43 -23.53 -13.52
N VAL A 526 -19.82 -24.03 -12.35
CA VAL A 526 -20.69 -25.19 -12.29
C VAL A 526 -21.97 -24.72 -12.97
N ASP A 527 -22.16 -25.18 -14.21
CA ASP A 527 -23.39 -25.04 -14.95
C ASP A 527 -24.57 -25.26 -14.01
N LYS A 528 -25.30 -24.19 -13.71
CA LYS A 528 -26.63 -24.28 -13.10
C LYS A 528 -27.64 -24.69 -14.17
N GLU A 529 -27.38 -25.77 -14.90
CA GLU A 529 -28.43 -26.55 -15.55
C GLU A 529 -29.00 -27.54 -14.52
N ARG A 530 -29.71 -27.00 -13.52
CA ARG A 530 -30.71 -27.80 -12.83
C ARG A 530 -31.87 -27.99 -13.80
N GLY A 531 -31.89 -29.17 -14.41
CA GLY A 531 -32.94 -29.60 -15.30
C GLY A 531 -34.33 -29.39 -14.69
N GLU A 532 -35.13 -28.59 -15.38
CA GLU A 532 -36.58 -28.67 -15.31
C GLU A 532 -37.01 -30.02 -15.89
N ARG A 533 -37.12 -31.04 -15.01
CA ARG A 533 -38.00 -32.16 -15.29
C ARG A 533 -39.42 -31.62 -15.31
N LYS A 534 -39.96 -31.38 -16.51
CA LYS A 534 -41.39 -31.41 -16.75
C LYS A 534 -41.90 -32.80 -16.36
N GLU A 535 -42.44 -32.92 -15.16
CA GLU A 535 -43.42 -33.95 -14.85
C GLU A 535 -44.65 -33.66 -15.71
N GLY A 536 -44.80 -34.45 -16.78
CA GLY A 536 -46.11 -34.69 -17.36
C GLY A 536 -46.80 -35.75 -16.52
N SER A 537 -47.93 -35.38 -15.92
CA SER A 537 -48.95 -36.32 -15.47
C SER A 537 -50.25 -35.97 -16.17
N ASP A 538 -50.86 -37.02 -16.71
CA ASP A 538 -52.22 -37.17 -17.23
C ASP A 538 -53.29 -36.14 -16.82
#